data_AF-A0A1V9YCD5-F1
#
_entry.id   AF-A0A1V9YCD5-F1
#
_cell.length_a   1.000
_cell.length_b   1.000
_cell.length_c   1.000
_cell.angle_alpha   90.00
_cell.angle_beta   90.00
_cell.angle_gamma   90.00
#
_symmetry.space_group_name_H-M   'P 1'
#
loop_
_entity.id
_entity.type
_entity.pdbx_description
1 polymer ?
#
loop_
_entity_poly.entity_id
_entity_poly.type
_entity_poly.pdbx_seq_one_letter_code
_entity_poly.pdbx_strand_id
1 'polypeptide(L)'
;MRIPPGYTWITQPADVVWNHTLKYHVRRKWLENLRNQIANHEPLAKFELKAPSRSILAKWVNDSWTLLKPNTIRSGFKKCGLIPLNPNFMPGEEA
;
A
#
# COMPACT_ATOMS: atom_id res chain seq x y z
N MET A 1 -6.68 -15.33 -18.18
CA MET A 1 -6.31 -14.04 -18.82
C MET A 1 -4.80 -13.86 -18.71
N ARG A 2 -4.07 -13.76 -19.81
CA ARG A 2 -2.63 -13.39 -19.79
C ARG A 2 -2.54 -11.86 -19.79
N ILE A 3 -1.86 -11.29 -18.81
CA ILE A 3 -1.60 -9.84 -18.76
C ILE A 3 -0.41 -9.55 -19.68
N PRO A 4 -0.53 -8.60 -20.64
CA PRO A 4 0.60 -8.23 -21.48
C PRO A 4 1.77 -7.65 -20.65
N PRO A 5 3.03 -7.90 -21.05
CA PRO A 5 4.19 -7.30 -20.40
C PRO A 5 4.07 -5.77 -20.36
N GLY A 6 4.39 -5.16 -19.22
CA GLY A 6 4.33 -3.69 -19.02
C GLY A 6 2.97 -3.13 -18.56
N TYR A 7 1.92 -3.95 -18.52
CA TYR A 7 0.56 -3.52 -18.13
C TYR A 7 0.10 -4.05 -16.76
N THR A 8 1.02 -4.65 -15.99
CA THR A 8 0.73 -5.19 -14.65
C THR A 8 0.16 -4.12 -13.71
N TRP A 9 0.66 -2.90 -13.79
CA TRP A 9 0.28 -1.80 -12.89
C TRP A 9 -1.17 -1.34 -13.03
N ILE A 10 -1.83 -1.55 -14.19
CA ILE A 10 -3.27 -1.26 -14.39
C ILE A 10 -4.17 -2.47 -14.17
N THR A 11 -3.62 -3.68 -14.30
CA THR A 11 -4.41 -4.92 -14.30
C THR A 11 -4.37 -5.66 -12.97
N GLN A 12 -3.41 -5.35 -12.10
CA GLN A 12 -3.31 -5.96 -10.78
C GLN A 12 -3.95 -5.08 -9.69
N PRO A 13 -5.01 -5.56 -9.01
CA PRO A 13 -5.69 -4.81 -7.95
C PRO A 13 -4.75 -4.27 -6.86
N ALA A 14 -3.66 -5.00 -6.61
CA ALA A 14 -2.62 -4.60 -5.67
C ALA A 14 -1.98 -3.27 -6.04
N ASP A 15 -1.47 -3.18 -7.26
CA ASP A 15 -0.78 -2.00 -7.76
C ASP A 15 -1.74 -0.84 -8.01
N VAL A 16 -2.96 -1.13 -8.46
CA VAL A 16 -3.99 -0.12 -8.75
C VAL A 16 -4.49 0.57 -7.47
N VAL A 17 -4.56 -0.14 -6.34
CA VAL A 17 -5.26 0.39 -5.16
C VAL A 17 -4.47 0.31 -3.86
N TRP A 18 -4.18 -0.88 -3.33
CA TRP A 18 -3.72 -0.96 -1.95
C TRP A 18 -2.21 -0.77 -1.77
N ASN A 19 -1.37 -1.06 -2.77
CA ASN A 19 0.09 -0.87 -2.67
C ASN A 19 0.45 0.60 -2.46
N HIS A 20 -0.22 1.53 -3.15
CA HIS A 20 -0.02 2.96 -2.95
C HIS A 20 -0.34 3.37 -1.51
N THR A 21 -1.54 3.02 -1.01
CA THR A 21 -1.98 3.37 0.34
C THR A 21 -1.09 2.72 1.41
N LEU A 22 -0.71 1.45 1.23
CA LEU A 22 0.20 0.76 2.14
C LEU A 22 1.57 1.44 2.20
N LYS A 23 2.18 1.71 1.04
CA LYS A 23 3.47 2.41 0.94
C LYS A 23 3.39 3.81 1.54
N TYR A 24 2.28 4.52 1.36
CA TYR A 24 2.04 5.84 1.95
C TYR A 24 2.10 5.78 3.48
N HIS A 25 1.36 4.85 4.11
CA HIS A 25 1.36 4.72 5.57
C HIS A 25 2.72 4.30 6.15
N VAL A 26 3.40 3.34 5.51
CA VAL A 26 4.77 2.95 5.91
C VAL A 26 5.72 4.14 5.76
N ARG A 27 5.63 4.92 4.68
CA ARG A 27 6.44 6.12 4.46
C ARG A 27 6.21 7.16 5.56
N ARG A 28 4.97 7.34 6.04
CA ARG A 28 4.74 8.26 7.16
C ARG A 28 5.44 7.81 8.44
N LYS A 29 5.38 6.52 8.77
CA LYS A 29 6.08 5.96 9.95
C LYS A 29 7.60 6.15 9.83
N TRP A 30 8.15 5.99 8.62
CA TRP A 30 9.54 6.32 8.34
C TRP A 30 9.87 7.81 8.59
N LEU A 31 9.02 8.74 8.11
CA LEU A 31 9.21 10.18 8.33
C LEU A 31 9.11 10.55 9.82
N GLU A 32 8.17 9.94 10.56
CA GLU A 32 8.04 10.12 12.00
C GLU A 32 9.30 9.62 12.73
N ASN A 33 9.83 8.45 12.35
CA ASN A 33 11.10 7.94 12.87
C ASN A 33 12.28 8.87 12.58
N LEU A 34 12.39 9.42 11.37
CA LEU A 34 13.42 10.40 11.02
C LEU A 34 13.31 11.67 11.89
N ARG A 35 12.10 12.21 12.04
CA ARG A 35 11.86 13.40 12.87
C ARG A 35 12.25 13.15 14.32
N ASN A 36 11.92 11.98 14.85
CA ASN A 36 12.29 11.61 16.22
C ASN A 36 13.80 11.45 16.37
N GLN A 37 14.52 10.92 15.38
CA GLN A 37 15.98 10.85 15.44
C GLN A 37 16.62 12.22 15.43
N ILE A 38 16.12 13.16 14.62
CA ILE A 38 16.60 14.53 14.57
C ILE A 38 16.29 15.27 15.88
N ALA A 39 15.09 15.10 16.43
CA ALA A 39 14.67 15.77 17.66
C ALA A 39 15.46 15.30 18.90
N ASN A 40 15.88 14.03 18.92
CA ASN A 40 16.66 13.45 20.01
C ASN A 40 18.18 13.49 19.75
N HIS A 41 18.62 14.16 18.69
CA HIS A 41 20.04 14.23 18.35
C HIS A 41 20.73 15.35 19.12
N GLU A 42 21.93 15.06 19.62
CA GLU A 42 22.77 16.00 20.34
C GLU A 42 23.32 17.08 19.39
N PRO A 43 23.07 18.38 19.62
CA PRO A 43 23.36 19.46 18.67
C PRO A 43 24.82 19.54 18.18
N LEU A 44 25.78 19.11 19.01
CA LEU A 44 27.22 19.18 18.72
C LEU A 44 27.78 17.88 18.15
N ALA A 45 27.00 16.79 18.14
CA ALA A 45 27.42 15.51 17.59
C ALA A 45 27.17 15.46 16.08
N LYS A 46 27.92 14.65 15.35
CA LYS A 46 27.57 14.33 13.95
C LYS A 46 26.26 13.53 13.94
N PHE A 47 25.30 13.92 13.09
CA PHE A 47 24.08 13.14 12.91
C PHE A 47 24.36 11.88 12.11
N GLU A 48 24.01 10.73 12.65
CA GLU A 48 24.05 9.44 11.96
C GLU A 48 22.65 8.86 11.87
N LEU A 49 22.20 8.65 10.63
CA LEU A 49 20.89 8.07 10.37
C LEU A 49 20.89 6.59 10.82
N LYS A 50 20.03 6.26 11.78
CA LYS A 50 19.83 4.90 12.25
C LYS A 50 18.67 4.25 11.51
N ALA A 51 18.95 3.18 10.76
CA ALA A 51 17.90 2.39 10.15
C ALA A 51 17.08 1.66 11.24
N PRO A 52 15.75 1.60 11.13
CA PRO A 52 14.91 0.77 11.99
C PRO A 52 15.28 -0.71 11.81
N SER A 53 15.14 -1.49 12.89
CA SER A 53 15.31 -2.93 12.80
C SER A 53 14.24 -3.58 11.91
N ARG A 54 14.51 -4.81 11.44
CA ARG A 54 13.53 -5.59 10.66
C ARG A 54 12.23 -5.83 11.42
N SER A 55 12.29 -6.01 12.74
CA SER A 55 11.09 -6.18 13.57
C SER A 55 10.23 -4.91 13.61
N ILE A 56 10.85 -3.74 13.70
CA ILE A 56 10.15 -2.45 13.63
C ILE A 56 9.53 -2.25 12.25
N LEU A 57 10.26 -2.56 11.17
CA LEU A 57 9.72 -2.49 9.81
C LEU A 57 8.53 -3.44 9.61
N ALA A 58 8.61 -4.68 10.10
CA ALA A 58 7.52 -5.64 10.04
C ALA A 58 6.29 -5.14 10.80
N LYS A 59 6.49 -4.55 11.99
CA LYS A 59 5.42 -3.89 12.74
C LYS A 59 4.80 -2.74 11.94
N TRP A 60 5.58 -1.90 11.28
CA TRP A 60 5.05 -0.80 10.48
C TRP A 60 4.22 -1.29 9.30
N VAL A 61 4.64 -2.36 8.63
CA VAL A 61 3.87 -2.98 7.56
C VAL A 61 2.55 -3.51 8.11
N ASN A 62 2.58 -4.25 9.22
CA ASN A 62 1.37 -4.79 9.85
C ASN A 62 0.40 -3.69 10.29
N ASP A 63 0.88 -2.68 11.02
CA ASP A 63 0.10 -1.53 11.45
C ASP A 63 -0.47 -0.74 10.24
N SER A 64 0.24 -0.71 9.11
CA SER A 64 -0.23 -0.02 7.90
C SER A 64 -1.27 -0.85 7.15
N TRP A 65 -1.13 -2.17 7.17
CA TRP A 65 -2.10 -3.10 6.61
C TRP A 65 -3.43 -3.03 7.35
N THR A 66 -3.42 -2.95 8.69
CA THR A 66 -4.65 -2.87 9.49
C THR A 66 -5.45 -1.57 9.26
N LEU A 67 -4.82 -0.52 8.74
CA LEU A 67 -5.49 0.72 8.36
C LEU A 67 -6.19 0.64 7.00
N LEU A 68 -5.90 -0.38 6.18
CA LEU A 68 -6.58 -0.58 4.89
C LEU A 68 -7.99 -1.07 5.13
N LYS A 69 -8.97 -0.30 4.64
CA LYS A 69 -10.38 -0.70 4.70
C LYS A 69 -10.65 -1.83 3.69
N PRO A 70 -11.47 -2.84 4.04
CA PRO A 70 -11.89 -3.87 3.08
C PRO A 70 -12.49 -3.30 1.78
N ASN A 71 -13.17 -2.15 1.86
CA ASN A 71 -13.71 -1.45 0.69
C ASN A 71 -12.63 -0.95 -0.27
N THR A 72 -11.44 -0.59 0.23
CA THR A 72 -10.28 -0.22 -0.59
C THR A 72 -9.83 -1.43 -1.42
N ILE A 73 -9.73 -2.61 -0.82
CA ILE A 73 -9.39 -3.85 -1.52
C ILE A 73 -10.45 -4.16 -2.59
N ARG A 74 -11.73 -4.16 -2.22
CA ARG A 74 -12.84 -4.43 -3.15
C ARG A 74 -12.87 -3.45 -4.34
N SER A 75 -12.57 -2.18 -4.11
CA SER A 75 -12.47 -1.16 -5.16
C SER A 75 -11.39 -1.50 -6.19
N GLY A 76 -10.26 -2.08 -5.75
CA GLY A 76 -9.21 -2.55 -6.66
C GLY A 76 -9.68 -3.64 -7.61
N PHE A 77 -10.36 -4.64 -7.09
CA PHE A 77 -10.92 -5.71 -7.93
C PHE A 77 -11.97 -5.20 -8.93
N LYS A 78 -12.81 -4.23 -8.51
CA LYS A 78 -13.77 -3.56 -9.41
C LYS A 78 -13.07 -2.77 -10.52
N LYS A 79 -12.05 -1.98 -10.19
CA LYS A 79 -11.29 -1.17 -11.16
C LYS A 79 -10.54 -2.02 -12.18
N CYS A 80 -10.08 -3.20 -11.79
CA CYS A 80 -9.44 -4.15 -12.70
C CYS A 80 -10.44 -5.02 -13.49
N GLY A 81 -11.76 -4.78 -13.34
CA GLY A 81 -12.79 -5.55 -14.03
C GLY A 81 -12.92 -7.01 -13.58
N LEU A 82 -12.36 -7.37 -12.41
CA LEU A 82 -12.36 -8.74 -11.90
C LEU A 82 -13.62 -9.08 -11.10
N ILE A 83 -14.41 -8.08 -10.73
CA ILE A 83 -15.72 -8.23 -10.06
C ILE A 83 -16.69 -7.30 -10.80
N PRO A 84 -17.93 -7.74 -11.07
CA PRO A 84 -18.91 -6.90 -11.74
C PRO A 84 -19.17 -5.60 -10.96
N LEU A 85 -19.30 -4.50 -11.71
CA LEU A 85 -19.58 -3.17 -11.15
C LEU A 85 -20.97 -3.15 -10.48
N ASN A 86 -21.91 -3.90 -11.05
CA ASN A 86 -23.25 -4.17 -10.52
C ASN A 86 -23.33 -5.62 -10.00
N PRO A 87 -23.61 -5.86 -8.71
CA PRO A 87 -23.73 -7.22 -8.17
C PRO A 87 -24.87 -8.05 -8.80
N ASN A 88 -25.81 -7.42 -9.52
CA ASN A 88 -26.88 -8.10 -10.25
C ASN A 88 -26.54 -8.39 -11.72
N PHE A 89 -25.32 -8.09 -12.17
CA PHE A 89 -24.91 -8.39 -13.54
C PHE A 89 -24.61 -9.89 -13.68
N MET A 90 -25.51 -10.62 -14.34
CA MET A 90 -25.31 -12.01 -14.78
C MET A 90 -24.68 -11.98 -16.18
N PRO A 91 -23.44 -12.50 -16.37
CA PRO A 91 -22.86 -12.59 -17.70
C PRO A 91 -23.54 -13.75 -18.46
N GLY A 92 -24.51 -13.41 -19.31
CA GLY A 92 -25.28 -14.40 -20.07
C GLY A 92 -26.42 -13.86 -20.97
N GLU A 93 -26.81 -12.58 -20.83
CA GLU A 93 -27.75 -11.94 -21.75
C GLU A 93 -27.01 -10.98 -22.69
N GLU A 94 -26.39 -11.51 -23.73
CA GLU A 94 -26.20 -10.82 -25.01
C GLU A 94 -25.82 -11.89 -26.03
N ALA A 95 -26.80 -12.23 -26.88
CA ALA A 95 -26.68 -13.07 -28.06
C ALA A 95 -26.31 -12.21 -29.27
#